data_AF-A0A7C5CJD2-F1
#
_entry.id   AF-A0A7C5CJD2-F1
#
_cell.length_a   1.000
_cell.length_b   1.000
_cell.length_c   1.000
_cell.angle_alpha   90.00
_cell.angle_beta   90.00
_cell.angle_gamma   90.00
#
_symmetry.space_group_name_H-M   'P 1'
#
loop_
_entity.id
_entity.type
_entity.pdbx_description
1 polymer ?
#
loop_
_entity_poly.entity_id
_entity_poly.type
_entity_poly.pdbx_seq_one_letter_code
_entity_poly.pdbx_strand_id
1 'polypeptide(L)'
;MSVQIHIKETNKVKGVVTNIQTEALNYLTQYFLKNKFKWLLPVILSPVTDPLWPDPRSSGIKPLSVRIYGNEMKLMHSMILHKQVAIALGLKRVFILSPNIRVEPPEKISTGRHAFEFTQLDFEIENATLD
;
A
#
# COMPACT_ATOMS: atom_id res chain seq x y z
N MET A 1 34.97 -18.75 4.44
CA MET A 1 35.28 -17.66 3.49
C MET A 1 34.10 -17.35 2.56
N SER A 2 33.40 -18.36 2.02
CA SER A 2 32.22 -18.22 1.14
C SER A 2 31.02 -17.50 1.75
N VAL A 3 30.70 -17.75 3.02
CA VAL A 3 29.54 -17.13 3.71
C VAL A 3 29.72 -15.62 3.90
N GLN A 4 30.92 -15.16 4.26
CA GLN A 4 31.19 -13.72 4.44
C GLN A 4 31.19 -12.94 3.13
N ILE A 5 31.59 -13.56 2.01
CA ILE A 5 31.50 -12.95 0.68
C ILE A 5 30.03 -12.80 0.28
N HIS A 6 29.22 -13.85 0.46
CA HIS A 6 27.79 -13.82 0.15
C HIS A 6 27.00 -12.78 0.98
N ILE A 7 27.33 -12.62 2.27
CA ILE A 7 26.73 -11.59 3.13
C ILE A 7 27.12 -10.18 2.66
N LYS A 8 28.39 -9.95 2.29
CA LYS A 8 28.86 -8.65 1.79
C LYS A 8 28.19 -8.26 0.46
N GLU A 9 28.06 -9.20 -0.46
CA GLU A 9 27.37 -8.99 -1.75
C GLU A 9 25.88 -8.71 -1.55
N THR A 10 25.21 -9.48 -0.69
CA THR A 10 23.79 -9.26 -0.34
C THR A 10 23.58 -7.88 0.27
N ASN A 11 24.47 -7.44 1.17
CA ASN A 11 24.39 -6.10 1.76
C ASN A 11 24.64 -4.98 0.75
N LYS A 12 25.52 -5.20 -0.23
CA LYS A 12 25.75 -4.25 -1.32
C LYS A 12 24.51 -4.11 -2.20
N VAL A 13 23.87 -5.22 -2.58
CA VAL A 13 22.62 -5.20 -3.36
C VAL A 13 21.50 -4.50 -2.59
N LYS A 14 21.32 -4.82 -1.29
CA LYS A 14 20.33 -4.15 -0.44
C LYS A 14 20.57 -2.63 -0.37
N GLY A 15 21.82 -2.20 -0.23
CA GLY A 15 22.16 -0.78 -0.22
C GLY A 15 21.76 -0.08 -1.53
N VAL A 16 22.06 -0.68 -2.68
CA VAL A 16 21.69 -0.12 -3.99
C VAL A 16 20.18 -0.06 -4.17
N VAL A 17 19.46 -1.14 -3.83
CA VAL A 17 18.00 -1.19 -3.92
C VAL A 17 17.35 -0.13 -3.04
N THR A 18 17.81 0.04 -1.79
CA THR A 18 17.29 1.07 -0.88
C THR A 18 17.55 2.48 -1.39
N ASN A 19 18.71 2.73 -2.03
CA ASN A 19 18.99 4.04 -2.64
C ASN A 19 18.04 4.33 -3.80
N ILE A 20 17.81 3.35 -4.68
CA ILE A 20 16.85 3.48 -5.79
C ILE A 20 15.44 3.70 -5.25
N GLN A 21 15.03 2.95 -4.22
CA GLN A 21 13.74 3.12 -3.57
C GLN A 21 13.59 4.53 -2.97
N THR A 22 14.63 5.04 -2.31
CA THR A 22 14.65 6.39 -1.73
C THR A 22 14.44 7.45 -2.81
N GLU A 23 15.18 7.38 -3.92
CA GLU A 23 15.02 8.33 -5.02
C GLU A 23 13.67 8.20 -5.72
N ALA A 24 13.15 6.98 -5.88
CA ALA A 24 11.83 6.76 -6.45
C ALA A 24 10.72 7.38 -5.57
N LEU A 25 10.76 7.16 -4.25
CA LEU A 25 9.81 7.75 -3.31
C LEU A 25 9.93 9.28 -3.28
N ASN A 26 11.16 9.82 -3.28
CA ASN A 26 11.38 11.26 -3.35
C ASN A 26 10.76 11.85 -4.62
N TYR A 27 11.07 11.30 -5.79
CA TYR A 27 10.52 11.78 -7.06
C TYR A 27 8.99 11.71 -7.09
N LEU A 28 8.41 10.56 -6.73
CA LEU A 28 6.97 10.35 -6.79
C LEU A 28 6.24 11.29 -5.83
N THR A 29 6.67 11.38 -4.57
CA THR A 29 6.02 12.29 -3.60
C THR A 29 6.13 13.76 -4.03
N GLN A 30 7.28 14.18 -4.55
CA GLN A 30 7.47 15.53 -5.10
C GLN A 30 6.57 15.78 -6.32
N TYR A 31 6.34 14.80 -7.19
CA TYR A 31 5.41 14.91 -8.30
C TYR A 31 3.99 15.22 -7.80
N PHE A 32 3.47 14.47 -6.82
CA PHE A 32 2.13 14.70 -6.27
C PHE A 32 2.01 16.07 -5.59
N LEU A 33 3.04 16.49 -4.83
CA LEU A 33 3.08 17.80 -4.19
C LEU A 33 3.09 18.95 -5.21
N LYS A 34 3.89 18.86 -6.27
CA LYS A 34 3.93 19.84 -7.37
C LYS A 34 2.57 19.93 -8.09
N ASN A 35 1.87 18.81 -8.23
CA ASN A 35 0.54 18.72 -8.84
C ASN A 35 -0.62 19.02 -7.87
N LYS A 36 -0.32 19.67 -6.72
CA LYS A 36 -1.31 20.19 -5.75
C LYS A 36 -2.16 19.12 -5.05
N PHE A 37 -1.69 17.88 -4.99
CA PHE A 37 -2.33 16.88 -4.14
C PHE A 37 -2.05 17.15 -2.66
N LYS A 38 -3.02 16.82 -1.81
CA LYS A 38 -2.85 16.79 -0.37
C LYS A 38 -2.27 15.44 0.06
N TRP A 39 -1.17 15.48 0.79
CA TRP A 39 -0.57 14.28 1.37
C TRP A 39 -1.30 13.93 2.67
N LEU A 40 -1.99 12.78 2.71
CA LEU A 40 -2.63 12.27 3.92
C LEU A 40 -1.79 11.15 4.57
N LEU A 41 -1.96 10.97 5.87
CA LEU A 41 -1.42 9.84 6.61
C LEU A 41 -2.29 8.59 6.41
N PRO A 42 -1.71 7.39 6.46
CA PRO A 42 -2.45 6.15 6.24
C PRO A 42 -3.34 5.77 7.43
N VAL A 43 -4.42 5.05 7.12
CA VAL A 43 -5.26 4.36 8.12
C VAL A 43 -4.91 2.88 8.11
N ILE A 44 -4.48 2.36 9.26
CA ILE A 44 -4.04 0.96 9.37
C ILE A 44 -5.19 0.03 9.77
N LEU A 45 -6.11 0.53 10.61
CA LEU A 45 -7.21 -0.23 11.20
C LEU A 45 -8.52 0.52 11.06
N SER A 46 -9.56 -0.16 10.58
CA SER A 46 -10.90 0.42 10.43
C SER A 46 -11.98 -0.67 10.43
N PRO A 47 -13.23 -0.39 10.84
CA PRO A 47 -14.32 -1.36 10.72
C PRO A 47 -14.60 -1.78 9.25
N VAL A 48 -14.21 -0.92 8.31
CA VAL A 48 -14.37 -1.12 6.87
C VAL A 48 -13.01 -1.12 6.18
N THR A 49 -12.88 -1.97 5.17
CA THR A 49 -11.71 -2.04 4.28
C THR A 49 -12.18 -2.57 2.94
N ASP A 50 -11.35 -2.45 1.91
CA ASP A 50 -11.59 -3.05 0.60
C ASP A 50 -11.95 -4.56 0.71
N PRO A 51 -13.13 -4.97 0.20
CA PRO A 51 -13.51 -6.37 0.21
C PRO A 51 -12.65 -7.23 -0.72
N LEU A 52 -11.92 -6.64 -1.67
CA LEU A 52 -11.19 -7.32 -2.73
C LEU A 52 -12.05 -8.39 -3.46
N TRP A 53 -13.35 -8.14 -3.58
CA TRP A 53 -14.32 -9.08 -4.15
C TRP A 53 -15.54 -8.36 -4.73
N PRO A 54 -16.08 -8.78 -5.90
CA PRO A 54 -15.54 -9.80 -6.81
C PRO A 54 -14.35 -9.25 -7.60
N ASP A 55 -13.19 -9.90 -7.50
CA ASP A 55 -12.00 -9.58 -8.29
C ASP A 55 -11.30 -10.90 -8.70
N PRO A 56 -11.19 -11.20 -10.00
CA PRO A 56 -10.50 -12.41 -10.49
C PRO A 56 -9.03 -12.52 -10.05
N ARG A 57 -8.41 -11.41 -9.65
CA ARG A 57 -7.02 -11.35 -9.19
C ARG A 57 -6.88 -11.61 -7.69
N SER A 58 -7.98 -11.47 -6.95
CA SER A 58 -8.10 -11.69 -5.51
C SER A 58 -8.73 -13.04 -5.22
N SER A 59 -8.16 -13.77 -4.27
CA SER A 59 -8.68 -15.08 -3.84
C SER A 59 -9.87 -14.98 -2.87
N GLY A 60 -10.61 -13.87 -2.84
CA GLY A 60 -11.71 -13.66 -1.88
C GLY A 60 -11.22 -13.65 -0.42
N ILE A 61 -10.08 -13.01 -0.20
CA ILE A 61 -9.36 -13.04 1.08
C ILE A 61 -10.14 -12.27 2.13
N LYS A 62 -10.28 -12.85 3.33
CA LYS A 62 -10.84 -12.14 4.48
C LYS A 62 -9.74 -11.29 5.14
N PRO A 63 -10.00 -10.01 5.44
CA PRO A 63 -9.04 -9.20 6.17
C PRO A 63 -8.80 -9.76 7.57
N LEU A 64 -7.55 -9.70 8.01
CA LEU A 64 -7.21 -9.93 9.40
C LEU A 64 -7.94 -8.91 10.28
N SER A 65 -8.55 -9.37 11.36
CA SER A 65 -9.26 -8.50 12.30
C SER A 65 -8.73 -8.63 13.72
N VAL A 66 -8.88 -7.54 14.48
CA VAL A 66 -8.51 -7.43 15.89
C VAL A 66 -9.60 -6.67 16.63
N ARG A 67 -9.89 -7.06 17.88
CA ARG A 67 -10.82 -6.33 18.73
C ARG A 67 -10.12 -5.18 19.45
N ILE A 68 -10.62 -3.97 19.26
CA ILE A 68 -10.11 -2.75 19.90
C ILE A 68 -11.28 -2.06 20.60
N TYR A 69 -11.17 -1.91 21.92
CA TYR A 69 -12.21 -1.30 22.77
C TYR A 69 -13.62 -1.88 22.52
N GLY A 70 -13.72 -3.20 22.36
CA GLY A 70 -14.99 -3.90 22.12
C GLY A 70 -15.46 -3.92 20.66
N ASN A 71 -14.80 -3.21 19.76
CA ASN A 71 -15.15 -3.13 18.34
C ASN A 71 -14.22 -4.00 17.48
N GLU A 72 -14.76 -4.66 16.46
CA GLU A 72 -13.95 -5.38 15.47
C GLU A 72 -13.35 -4.38 14.47
N MET A 73 -12.02 -4.37 14.38
CA MET A 73 -11.25 -3.56 13.44
C MET A 73 -10.53 -4.47 12.46
N LYS A 74 -10.52 -4.11 11.18
CA LYS A 74 -9.87 -4.85 10.11
C LYS A 74 -8.58 -4.15 9.71
N LEU A 75 -7.53 -4.93 9.46
CA LEU A 75 -6.30 -4.44 8.84
C LEU A 75 -6.58 -4.03 7.38
N MET A 76 -5.88 -3.00 6.94
CA MET A 76 -6.16 -2.36 5.66
C MET A 76 -5.73 -3.23 4.47
N HIS A 77 -6.69 -3.70 3.67
CA HIS A 77 -6.44 -4.34 2.36
C HIS A 77 -6.07 -3.32 1.28
N SER A 78 -6.76 -2.18 1.29
CA SER A 78 -6.49 -0.97 0.51
C SER A 78 -7.31 0.19 1.10
N MET A 79 -6.85 1.42 0.91
CA MET A 79 -7.56 2.61 1.38
C MET A 79 -8.64 3.11 0.42
N ILE A 80 -9.14 2.29 -0.52
CA ILE A 80 -10.11 2.73 -1.54
C ILE A 80 -11.32 3.46 -0.96
N LEU A 81 -11.93 2.92 0.10
CA LEU A 81 -13.09 3.53 0.76
C LEU A 81 -12.70 4.86 1.45
N HIS A 82 -11.56 4.88 2.14
CA HIS A 82 -11.08 6.07 2.85
C HIS A 82 -10.66 7.19 1.90
N LYS A 83 -10.15 6.85 0.71
CA LYS A 83 -9.90 7.81 -0.37
C LYS A 83 -11.20 8.47 -0.82
N GLN A 84 -12.26 7.69 -1.05
CA GLN A 84 -13.57 8.25 -1.40
C GLN A 84 -14.15 9.12 -0.29
N VAL A 85 -14.00 8.74 0.98
CA VAL A 85 -14.39 9.59 2.12
C VAL A 85 -13.61 10.89 2.14
N ALA A 86 -12.30 10.86 1.85
CA ALA A 86 -11.49 12.07 1.76
C ALA A 86 -12.00 13.04 0.68
N ILE A 87 -12.37 12.51 -0.50
CA ILE A 87 -13.01 13.30 -1.56
C ILE A 87 -14.37 13.85 -1.10
N ALA A 88 -15.22 13.02 -0.49
CA ALA A 88 -16.53 13.42 0.01
C ALA A 88 -16.48 14.51 1.10
N LEU A 89 -15.38 14.57 1.87
CA LEU A 89 -15.10 15.64 2.84
C LEU A 89 -14.58 16.94 2.20
N GLY A 90 -14.51 17.01 0.87
CA GLY A 90 -14.15 18.21 0.11
C GLY A 90 -12.66 18.29 -0.28
N LEU A 91 -11.87 17.24 -0.06
CA LEU A 91 -10.49 17.20 -0.57
C LEU A 91 -10.52 16.85 -2.06
N LYS A 92 -10.09 17.76 -2.93
CA LYS A 92 -10.21 17.56 -4.38
C LYS A 92 -9.22 16.55 -4.96
N ARG A 93 -8.02 16.46 -4.39
CA ARG A 93 -6.91 15.62 -4.86
C ARG A 93 -6.07 15.18 -3.67
N VAL A 94 -5.93 13.88 -3.45
CA VAL A 94 -5.23 13.31 -2.30
C VAL A 94 -4.27 12.20 -2.71
N PHE A 95 -3.16 12.07 -2.00
CA PHE A 95 -2.29 10.90 -2.12
C PHE A 95 -1.80 10.44 -0.73
N ILE A 96 -1.54 9.14 -0.62
CA ILE A 96 -1.17 8.44 0.61
C ILE A 96 -0.11 7.40 0.26
N LEU A 97 0.91 7.26 1.10
CA LEU A 97 1.75 6.06 1.11
C LEU A 97 1.08 5.05 2.06
N SER A 98 0.21 4.20 1.51
CA SER A 98 -0.67 3.30 2.26
C SER A 98 -0.07 1.91 2.43
N PRO A 99 0.24 1.46 3.66
CA PRO A 99 0.57 0.08 3.93
C PRO A 99 -0.68 -0.79 3.76
N ASN A 100 -0.58 -1.82 2.93
CA ASN A 100 -1.65 -2.75 2.65
C ASN A 100 -1.22 -4.16 3.07
N ILE A 101 -2.11 -4.83 3.79
CA ILE A 101 -1.88 -6.17 4.34
C ILE A 101 -2.85 -7.12 3.64
N ARG A 102 -2.32 -8.08 2.88
CA ARG A 102 -3.11 -9.08 2.14
C ARG A 102 -2.54 -10.46 2.41
N VAL A 103 -3.23 -11.23 3.25
CA VAL A 103 -2.83 -12.61 3.56
C VAL A 103 -3.32 -13.53 2.43
N GLU A 104 -2.61 -13.47 1.31
CA GLU A 104 -2.94 -14.26 0.12
C GLU A 104 -2.59 -15.75 0.30
N PRO A 105 -3.23 -16.65 -0.46
CA PRO A 105 -2.91 -18.07 -0.42
C PRO A 105 -1.42 -18.37 -0.75
N PRO A 106 -0.83 -19.43 -0.15
CA PRO A 106 0.60 -19.74 -0.28
C PRO A 106 1.10 -19.87 -1.72
N GLU A 107 0.23 -20.26 -2.67
CA GLU A 107 0.57 -20.39 -4.08
C GLU A 107 1.09 -19.07 -4.67
N LYS A 108 0.66 -17.93 -4.12
CA LYS A 108 1.10 -16.60 -4.56
C LYS A 108 2.55 -16.30 -4.23
N ILE A 109 3.13 -16.94 -3.21
CA ILE A 109 4.55 -16.77 -2.83
C ILE A 109 5.47 -17.14 -3.99
N SER A 110 5.10 -18.16 -4.77
CA SER A 110 5.91 -18.68 -5.88
C SER A 110 6.06 -17.71 -7.07
N THR A 111 5.24 -16.66 -7.13
CA THR A 111 5.20 -15.74 -8.27
C THR A 111 6.29 -14.64 -8.24
N GLY A 112 6.98 -14.46 -7.12
CA GLY A 112 8.06 -13.48 -6.95
C GLY A 112 7.64 -12.00 -6.93
N ARG A 113 6.35 -11.68 -7.05
CA ARG A 113 5.83 -10.29 -7.09
C ARG A 113 4.78 -9.95 -6.02
N HIS A 114 4.32 -10.94 -5.26
CA HIS A 114 3.36 -10.73 -4.19
C HIS A 114 4.09 -10.69 -2.85
N ALA A 115 3.71 -9.74 -1.99
CA ALA A 115 4.13 -9.63 -0.61
C ALA A 115 2.87 -9.47 0.24
N PHE A 116 2.83 -10.10 1.41
CA PHE A 116 1.65 -9.99 2.27
C PHE A 116 1.52 -8.58 2.88
N GLU A 117 2.63 -7.84 2.97
CA GLU A 117 2.69 -6.44 3.39
C GLU A 117 3.45 -5.64 2.32
N PHE A 118 2.83 -4.57 1.83
CA PHE A 118 3.44 -3.68 0.84
C PHE A 118 2.82 -2.29 0.92
N THR A 119 3.56 -1.28 0.47
CA THR A 119 3.06 0.10 0.41
C THR A 119 2.59 0.43 -0.99
N GLN A 120 1.35 0.89 -1.12
CA GLN A 120 0.86 1.52 -2.34
C GLN A 120 1.01 3.04 -2.22
N LEU A 121 1.49 3.67 -3.30
CA LEU A 121 1.26 5.10 -3.50
C LEU A 121 -0.15 5.23 -4.06
N ASP A 122 -1.10 5.42 -3.14
CA ASP A 122 -2.53 5.48 -3.41
C ASP A 122 -2.95 6.94 -3.60
N PHE A 123 -3.70 7.24 -4.65
CA PHE A 123 -4.21 8.59 -4.89
C PHE A 123 -5.64 8.59 -5.42
N GLU A 124 -6.31 9.74 -5.29
CA GLU A 124 -7.67 9.96 -5.77
C GLU A 124 -7.82 11.41 -6.24
N ILE A 125 -8.60 11.61 -7.31
CA ILE A 125 -8.90 12.91 -7.89
C ILE A 125 -10.41 13.00 -8.07
N GLU A 126 -11.02 14.04 -7.50
CA GLU A 126 -12.43 14.35 -7.69
C GLU A 126 -12.76 14.53 -9.18
N ASN A 127 -13.79 13.83 -9.66
CA ASN A 127 -14.32 13.91 -11.03
C ASN A 127 -13.32 13.59 -12.16
N ALA A 128 -12.26 12.81 -11.89
CA ALA A 128 -11.38 12.34 -12.96
C ALA A 128 -12.07 11.31 -13.87
N THR A 129 -11.75 11.34 -15.17
CA THR A 129 -12.20 10.37 -16.17
C THR A 129 -11.09 9.37 -16.49
N LEU A 130 -11.49 8.15 -16.88
CA LEU A 130 -10.62 7.24 -17.63
C LEU A 130 -10.66 7.70 -19.08
N ASP A 131 -9.66 8.46 -19.51
CA ASP A 131 -9.45 8.75 -20.93
C ASP A 131 -8.81 7.54 -21.63
#